data_AF-A0A7V0TT55-F1
#
_entry.id   AF-A0A7V0TT55-F1
#
_cell.length_a   1.000
_cell.length_b   1.000
_cell.length_c   1.000
_cell.angle_alpha   90.00
_cell.angle_beta   90.00
_cell.angle_gamma   90.00
#
_symmetry.space_group_name_H-M   'P 1'
#
loop_
_entity.id
_entity.type
_entity.pdbx_description
1 polymer ?
#
loop_
_entity_poly.entity_id
_entity_poly.type
_entity_poly.pdbx_seq_one_letter_code
_entity_poly.pdbx_strand_id
1 'polypeptide(L)'
;IGQHETMCNPIAQALIANNEKTQFNILLGLCVGHDSLFFKYADAPTTVLAVKDRVTGHNPLAAVYTSGSYYGWLKKTAETK
;
A
#
# COMPACT_ATOMS: atom_id res chain seq x y z
N ILE A 1 23.71 -7.98 -10.48
CA ILE A 1 22.75 -6.87 -10.69
C ILE A 1 22.24 -7.01 -12.12
N GLY A 2 20.93 -7.17 -12.33
CA GLY A 2 20.36 -7.43 -13.67
C GLY A 2 19.99 -8.88 -13.99
N GLN A 3 19.58 -9.68 -13.00
CA GLN A 3 18.97 -11.00 -13.23
C GLN A 3 17.43 -10.89 -13.23
N HIS A 4 16.74 -11.90 -13.76
CA HIS A 4 15.27 -11.95 -13.73
C HIS A 4 14.78 -11.88 -12.28
N GLU A 5 14.10 -10.78 -11.94
CA GLU A 5 13.38 -10.65 -10.67
C GLU A 5 11.91 -10.90 -10.93
N THR A 6 11.36 -11.90 -10.23
CA THR A 6 9.93 -12.17 -10.23
C THR A 6 9.22 -11.00 -9.52
N MET A 7 8.75 -10.03 -10.29
CA MET A 7 7.93 -8.94 -9.77
C MET A 7 6.45 -9.29 -9.88
N CYS A 8 5.65 -8.72 -8.97
CA CYS A 8 4.21 -8.76 -9.11
C CYS A 8 3.79 -8.05 -10.41
N ASN A 9 2.82 -8.61 -11.13
CA ASN A 9 2.25 -7.99 -12.32
C ASN A 9 0.96 -7.24 -11.93
N PRO A 10 1.02 -5.92 -11.67
CA PRO A 10 -0.15 -5.14 -11.21
C PRO A 10 -1.26 -5.08 -12.26
N ILE A 11 -0.90 -5.16 -13.55
CA ILE A 11 -1.88 -5.17 -14.64
C ILE A 11 -2.69 -6.45 -14.61
N ALA A 12 -2.03 -7.61 -14.49
CA ALA A 12 -2.71 -8.89 -14.40
C ALA A 12 -3.63 -8.96 -13.16
N GLN A 13 -3.19 -8.41 -12.02
CA GLN A 13 -4.02 -8.35 -10.81
C GLN A 13 -5.27 -7.50 -11.00
N ALA A 14 -5.16 -6.35 -11.67
CA ALA A 14 -6.31 -5.50 -11.99
C ALA A 14 -7.30 -6.23 -12.92
N LEU A 15 -6.81 -6.92 -13.95
CA LEU A 15 -7.65 -7.69 -14.87
C LEU A 15 -8.38 -8.85 -14.18
N ILE A 16 -7.71 -9.51 -13.22
CA ILE A 16 -8.36 -10.54 -12.39
C ILE A 16 -9.49 -9.91 -11.56
N ALA A 17 -9.25 -8.78 -10.91
CA ALA A 17 -10.28 -8.08 -10.13
C ALA A 17 -11.49 -7.67 -11.00
N ASN A 18 -11.25 -7.20 -12.22
CA ASN A 18 -12.32 -6.87 -13.17
C ASN A 18 -13.10 -8.12 -13.59
N ASN A 19 -12.41 -9.25 -13.84
CA ASN A 19 -13.06 -10.52 -14.19
C ASN A 19 -13.95 -11.04 -13.05
N GLU A 20 -13.50 -10.89 -11.81
CA GLU A 20 -14.28 -11.20 -10.60
C GLU A 20 -15.38 -10.17 -10.32
N LYS A 21 -15.50 -9.12 -11.14
CA LYS A 21 -16.53 -8.07 -11.04
C LYS A 21 -16.54 -7.42 -9.66
N THR A 22 -15.36 -7.15 -9.11
CA THR A 22 -15.27 -6.42 -7.85
C THR A 22 -15.94 -5.05 -7.99
N GLN A 23 -16.62 -4.60 -6.94
CA GLN A 23 -17.30 -3.30 -6.94
C GLN A 23 -16.43 -2.19 -6.35
N PHE A 24 -15.42 -2.58 -5.56
CA PHE A 24 -14.48 -1.69 -4.92
C PHE A 24 -13.22 -2.47 -4.56
N ASN A 25 -12.05 -1.86 -4.79
CA ASN A 25 -10.76 -2.48 -4.50
C ASN A 25 -10.02 -1.72 -3.39
N ILE A 26 -9.35 -2.46 -2.51
CA ILE A 26 -8.47 -1.91 -1.48
C ILE A 26 -7.06 -2.44 -1.70
N LEU A 27 -6.15 -1.53 -2.01
CA LEU A 27 -4.74 -1.84 -2.21
C LEU A 27 -3.96 -1.73 -0.90
N LEU A 28 -3.09 -2.70 -0.64
CA LEU A 28 -2.19 -2.72 0.50
C LEU A 28 -0.77 -3.09 0.06
N GLY A 29 0.18 -2.19 0.32
CA GLY A 29 1.60 -2.47 0.24
C GLY A 29 2.21 -2.47 -1.15
N LEU A 30 1.56 -1.81 -2.11
CA LEU A 30 2.20 -1.48 -3.37
C LEU A 30 3.03 -0.19 -3.25
N CYS A 31 4.04 -0.09 -4.10
CA CYS A 31 4.78 1.16 -4.32
C CYS A 31 4.02 2.00 -5.34
N VAL A 32 4.21 3.33 -5.31
CA VAL A 32 3.54 4.32 -6.18
C VAL A 32 3.49 3.91 -7.66
N GLY A 33 4.57 3.31 -8.19
CA GLY A 33 4.61 2.85 -9.58
C GLY A 33 3.67 1.65 -9.86
N HIS A 34 3.60 0.69 -8.95
CA HIS A 34 2.69 -0.46 -9.10
C HIS A 34 1.23 -0.05 -8.91
N ASP A 35 0.95 0.86 -7.96
CA ASP A 35 -0.39 1.44 -7.76
C ASP A 35 -0.88 2.13 -9.02
N SER A 36 -0.03 2.96 -9.64
CA SER A 36 -0.38 3.70 -10.85
C SER A 36 -0.78 2.77 -11.99
N LEU A 37 -0.07 1.64 -12.15
CA LEU A 37 -0.42 0.64 -13.15
C LEU A 37 -1.72 -0.07 -12.80
N PHE A 38 -1.91 -0.51 -11.55
CA PHE A 38 -3.16 -1.15 -11.15
C PHE A 38 -4.37 -0.24 -11.41
N PHE A 39 -4.31 1.01 -10.97
CA PHE A 39 -5.38 2.00 -11.17
C PHE A 39 -5.74 2.22 -12.63
N LYS A 40 -4.75 2.23 -13.52
CA LYS A 40 -4.98 2.44 -14.95
C LYS A 40 -5.83 1.34 -15.58
N TYR A 41 -5.74 0.12 -15.07
CA TYR A 41 -6.42 -1.06 -15.64
C TYR A 41 -7.59 -1.57 -14.78
N ALA A 42 -7.78 -1.07 -13.57
CA ALA A 42 -8.91 -1.43 -12.72
C ALA A 42 -10.18 -0.69 -13.17
N ASP A 43 -11.27 -1.43 -13.37
CA ASP A 43 -12.58 -0.85 -13.75
C ASP A 43 -13.32 -0.29 -12.53
N ALA A 44 -13.18 -0.95 -11.38
CA ALA A 44 -13.82 -0.56 -10.14
C ALA A 44 -13.03 0.54 -9.40
N PRO A 45 -13.72 1.45 -8.69
CA PRO A 45 -13.08 2.43 -7.83
C PRO A 45 -12.13 1.74 -6.85
N THR A 46 -10.92 2.27 -6.75
CA THR A 46 -9.86 1.68 -5.94
C THR A 46 -9.31 2.72 -4.98
N THR A 47 -9.10 2.32 -3.72
CA THR A 47 -8.40 3.12 -2.72
C THR A 47 -7.14 2.40 -2.25
N VAL A 48 -6.18 3.17 -1.73
CA VAL A 48 -4.97 2.63 -1.12
C VAL A 48 -5.06 2.78 0.39
N LEU A 49 -4.99 1.65 1.09
CA LEU A 49 -5.01 1.62 2.55
C LEU A 49 -3.63 1.94 3.14
N ALA A 50 -2.56 1.39 2.56
CA ALA A 50 -1.19 1.73 2.93
C ALA A 50 -0.24 1.48 1.76
N VAL A 51 0.70 2.41 1.54
CA VAL A 51 1.75 2.27 0.50
C VAL A 51 3.03 1.71 1.08
N LYS A 52 3.79 0.99 0.25
CA LYS A 52 5.15 0.57 0.56
C LYS A 52 6.07 1.79 0.54
N ASP A 53 6.57 2.15 1.72
CA ASP A 53 7.58 3.21 1.88
C ASP A 53 8.99 2.60 1.99
N ARG A 54 9.98 3.27 1.41
CA ARG A 54 11.39 2.90 1.53
C ARG A 54 11.92 3.17 2.94
N VAL A 55 11.45 4.24 3.60
CA VAL A 55 11.80 4.64 4.97
C VAL A 55 11.40 3.55 5.96
N THR A 56 10.28 2.88 5.74
CA THR A 56 9.80 1.78 6.59
C THR A 56 10.35 0.42 6.19
N GLY A 57 11.42 0.35 5.38
CA GLY A 57 12.03 -0.91 4.97
C GLY A 57 11.06 -1.79 4.17
N HIS A 58 10.22 -1.16 3.35
CA HIS A 58 9.19 -1.82 2.57
C HIS A 58 8.04 -2.44 3.40
N ASN A 59 7.86 -2.01 4.65
CA ASN A 59 6.77 -2.42 5.52
C ASN A 59 5.71 -1.30 5.64
N PRO A 60 4.59 -1.40 4.91
CA PRO A 60 3.56 -0.35 4.85
C PRO A 60 2.93 0.00 6.20
N LEU A 61 2.88 -0.96 7.12
CA LEU A 61 2.19 -0.83 8.41
C LEU A 61 3.16 -0.62 9.59
N ALA A 62 4.46 -0.47 9.33
CA ALA A 62 5.46 -0.28 10.38
C ALA A 62 5.13 0.92 11.29
N ALA A 63 4.67 2.04 10.73
CA ALA A 63 4.30 3.22 11.51
C ALA A 63 3.08 2.99 12.43
N VAL A 64 2.18 2.08 12.04
CA VAL A 64 1.03 1.69 12.87
C VAL A 64 1.48 0.81 14.02
N TYR A 65 2.22 -0.27 13.71
CA TYR A 65 2.71 -1.22 14.71
C TYR A 65 3.67 -0.57 15.72
N THR A 66 4.47 0.39 15.26
CA THR A 66 5.43 1.12 16.10
C THR A 66 4.90 2.45 16.60
N SER A 67 3.61 2.75 16.42
CA SER A 67 3.01 4.05 16.75
C SER A 67 3.30 4.54 18.16
N GLY A 68 3.42 3.63 19.13
CA GLY A 68 3.77 3.97 20.51
C GLY A 68 5.18 4.56 20.70
N SER A 69 6.13 4.16 19.86
CA SER A 69 7.51 4.68 19.85
C SER A 69 7.69 5.75 18.77
N TYR A 70 7.27 5.43 17.54
CA TYR A 70 7.40 6.27 16.35
C TYR A 70 6.65 7.60 16.48
N TYR A 71 5.47 7.59 17.10
CA TYR A 71 4.69 8.78 17.42
C TYR A 71 4.61 9.03 18.93
N GLY A 72 5.64 8.67 19.69
CA GLY A 72 5.64 8.90 21.15
C GLY A 72 5.39 10.37 21.55
N TRP A 73 5.73 11.31 20.67
CA TRP A 73 5.43 12.73 20.85
C TRP A 73 3.93 13.06 20.83
N LEU A 74 3.10 12.35 20.04
CA LEU A 74 1.65 12.55 20.01
C LEU A 74 1.01 12.16 21.35
N LYS A 75 1.55 11.15 22.04
CA LYS A 75 1.05 10.71 23.35
C LYS A 75 1.36 11.72 24.46
N LYS A 76 2.56 12.32 24.44
CA LYS A 76 2.94 13.36 25.42
C LYS A 76 1.99 14.55 25.42
N THR A 77 1.52 14.96 24.24
CA THR A 77 0.60 16.11 24.11
C THR A 77 -0.80 15.82 24.66
N ALA A 78 -1.23 14.55 24.68
CA ALA A 78 -2.55 14.16 25.20
C ALA A 78 -2.60 14.11 26.73
N GLU A 79 -1.47 13.86 27.39
CA GLU A 79 -1.36 13.78 28.88
C GLU A 79 -1.10 15.14 29.53
N THR A 80 -0.80 16.19 28.74
CA THR A 80 -0.52 17.54 29.25
C THR A 80 -1.74 18.49 29.15
N LYS A 81 -2.93 17.95 28.89
CA LYS A 81 -4.23 18.65 28.99
C LYS A 81 -5.07 18.02 30.07
#